data_AF-A0A821L073-F1
#
_entry.id   AF-A0A821L073-F1
#
_cell.length_a   1.000
_cell.length_b   1.000
_cell.length_c   1.000
_cell.angle_alpha   90.00
_cell.angle_beta   90.00
_cell.angle_gamma   90.00
#
_symmetry.space_group_name_H-M   'P 1'
#
loop_
_entity.id
_entity.type
_entity.pdbx_description
1 polymer ?
#
loop_
_entity_poly.entity_id
_entity_poly.type
_entity_poly.pdbx_seq_one_letter_code
_entity_poly.pdbx_strand_id
1 'polypeptide(L)'
;MTEEQELLDYDETDDAPQQTEKSGTSHGNSGTTNAQNGGTTGTKSGTIRGSYVSIHASGFKDFLLKPELLRAIMDCGFEHPSEVQHESIPQAILGTDIVCQAKSGMGKTAVFVLATLQ
;
A
#
# COMPACT_ATOMS: atom_id res chain seq x y z
N MET A 1 6.43 -24.23 53.93
CA MET A 1 7.06 -23.84 52.64
C MET A 1 6.96 -25.03 51.70
N THR A 2 5.90 -25.05 50.92
CA THR A 2 5.78 -25.75 49.62
C THR A 2 4.45 -25.27 49.05
N GLU A 3 4.49 -24.09 48.42
CA GLU A 3 3.38 -23.62 47.58
C GLU A 3 3.56 -24.30 46.22
N GLU A 4 2.69 -25.25 45.92
CA GLU A 4 2.57 -25.83 44.59
C GLU A 4 2.02 -24.74 43.67
N GLN A 5 2.82 -24.37 42.67
CA GLN A 5 2.43 -23.44 41.63
C GLN A 5 1.37 -24.11 40.77
N GLU A 6 0.14 -23.61 40.86
CA GLU A 6 -0.98 -23.99 40.01
C GLU A 6 -0.64 -23.55 38.58
N LEU A 7 -0.14 -24.49 37.78
CA LEU A 7 0.14 -24.30 36.36
C LEU A 7 -1.22 -24.16 35.65
N LEU A 8 -1.55 -22.96 35.19
CA LEU A 8 -2.76 -22.72 34.40
C LEU A 8 -2.54 -23.29 32.99
N ASP A 9 -3.16 -24.45 32.72
CA ASP A 9 -3.28 -25.02 31.39
C ASP A 9 -4.21 -24.13 30.54
N TYR A 10 -3.62 -23.23 29.75
CA TYR A 10 -4.35 -22.51 28.71
C TYR A 10 -4.56 -23.46 27.52
N ASP A 11 -5.77 -24.03 27.42
CA ASP A 11 -6.22 -24.71 26.21
C ASP A 11 -6.26 -23.72 25.03
N GLU A 12 -5.35 -23.93 24.09
CA GLU A 12 -5.19 -23.21 22.83
C GLU A 12 -6.40 -23.54 21.93
N THR A 13 -7.48 -22.76 22.05
CA THR A 13 -8.61 -22.80 21.10
C THR A 13 -8.47 -21.64 20.12
N ASP A 14 -7.88 -21.96 18.96
CA ASP A 14 -7.80 -21.12 17.78
C ASP A 14 -9.21 -20.74 17.29
N ASP A 15 -9.57 -19.46 17.39
CA ASP A 15 -10.79 -18.91 16.79
C ASP A 15 -10.41 -18.01 15.60
N ALA A 16 -10.59 -18.53 14.38
CA ALA A 16 -10.33 -17.84 13.11
C ALA A 16 -11.65 -17.51 12.39
N PRO A 17 -11.95 -16.24 12.06
CA PRO A 17 -13.16 -15.92 11.30
C PRO A 17 -12.97 -16.01 9.76
N GLN A 18 -13.98 -16.59 9.10
CA GLN A 18 -14.11 -16.90 7.67
C GLN A 18 -14.34 -15.67 6.76
N GLN A 19 -13.75 -15.70 5.55
CA GLN A 19 -14.02 -14.78 4.42
C GLN A 19 -15.26 -15.22 3.62
N THR A 20 -16.10 -14.26 3.22
CA THR A 20 -17.17 -14.43 2.22
C THR A 20 -16.96 -13.46 1.06
N GLU A 21 -16.85 -13.98 -0.17
CA GLU A 21 -16.66 -13.21 -1.40
C GLU A 21 -17.97 -13.07 -2.19
N LYS A 22 -18.28 -11.89 -2.73
CA LYS A 22 -19.28 -11.73 -3.81
C LYS A 22 -18.95 -10.61 -4.80
N SER A 23 -19.25 -10.93 -6.07
CA SER A 23 -19.58 -10.07 -7.24
C SER A 23 -18.42 -9.30 -7.88
N GLY A 24 -18.35 -9.08 -9.21
CA GLY A 24 -19.31 -9.18 -10.29
C GLY A 24 -19.03 -8.06 -11.31
N THR A 25 -18.70 -8.45 -12.54
CA THR A 25 -18.65 -7.78 -13.87
C THR A 25 -18.90 -6.26 -14.00
N SER A 26 -18.04 -5.56 -14.78
CA SER A 26 -18.50 -4.43 -15.63
C SER A 26 -17.63 -4.21 -16.90
N HIS A 27 -18.27 -3.84 -18.01
CA HIS A 27 -17.69 -3.31 -19.25
C HIS A 27 -18.20 -1.86 -19.43
N GLY A 28 -17.31 -0.94 -19.82
CA GLY A 28 -17.65 0.45 -20.20
C GLY A 28 -17.22 0.79 -21.63
N ASN A 29 -17.69 1.91 -22.17
CA ASN A 29 -17.15 2.48 -23.42
C ASN A 29 -17.23 4.02 -23.53
N SER A 30 -16.25 4.57 -24.27
CA SER A 30 -16.25 5.81 -25.10
C SER A 30 -15.66 7.16 -24.60
N GLY A 31 -14.44 7.47 -25.10
CA GLY A 31 -13.93 8.73 -25.74
C GLY A 31 -13.77 10.03 -24.91
N THR A 32 -12.75 10.92 -25.04
CA THR A 32 -11.86 11.32 -26.16
C THR A 32 -10.63 12.20 -25.73
N THR A 33 -9.44 11.86 -26.25
CA THR A 33 -8.29 12.63 -26.88
C THR A 33 -7.59 13.90 -26.32
N ASN A 34 -6.24 13.86 -26.16
CA ASN A 34 -5.19 14.68 -26.88
C ASN A 34 -3.75 14.23 -26.47
N ALA A 35 -2.89 13.66 -27.35
CA ALA A 35 -1.81 14.27 -28.18
C ALA A 35 -0.76 15.09 -27.38
N GLN A 36 0.57 14.94 -27.45
CA GLN A 36 1.51 14.29 -28.38
C GLN A 36 2.93 14.44 -27.77
N ASN A 37 3.75 13.37 -27.66
CA ASN A 37 5.21 13.48 -27.87
C ASN A 37 5.82 12.10 -28.15
N GLY A 38 6.59 12.00 -29.24
CA GLY A 38 6.98 10.73 -29.89
C GLY A 38 8.49 10.45 -29.96
N GLY A 39 8.79 9.19 -30.33
CA GLY A 39 10.13 8.63 -30.62
C GLY A 39 10.49 7.46 -29.70
N THR A 40 9.96 6.23 -29.82
CA THR A 40 10.03 5.16 -30.86
C THR A 40 11.34 4.36 -30.90
N THR A 41 11.28 3.11 -30.39
CA THR A 41 11.85 1.81 -30.87
C THR A 41 11.68 0.81 -29.71
N GLY A 42 11.09 -0.38 -29.77
CA GLY A 42 10.56 -1.23 -30.82
C GLY A 42 10.66 -2.70 -30.33
N THR A 43 9.70 -3.17 -29.52
CA THR A 43 9.49 -4.61 -29.22
C THR A 43 7.99 -4.90 -29.05
N LYS A 44 7.60 -6.10 -29.51
CA LYS A 44 6.29 -6.43 -30.07
C LYS A 44 5.22 -6.85 -29.03
N SER A 45 4.00 -6.36 -29.28
CA SER A 45 2.70 -7.04 -29.20
C SER A 45 2.32 -7.85 -27.94
N GLY A 46 1.49 -7.23 -27.11
CA GLY A 46 0.51 -7.89 -26.25
C GLY A 46 -0.65 -6.92 -25.95
N THR A 47 -1.84 -7.23 -26.44
CA THR A 47 -3.09 -6.43 -26.39
C THR A 47 -3.37 -5.79 -25.02
N ILE A 48 -3.19 -4.47 -24.88
CA ILE A 48 -3.47 -3.74 -23.65
C ILE A 48 -4.98 -3.51 -23.53
N ARG A 49 -5.66 -4.32 -22.71
CA ARG A 49 -7.03 -4.06 -22.24
C ARG A 49 -7.01 -2.90 -21.26
N GLY A 50 -7.76 -1.84 -21.57
CA GLY A 50 -8.25 -0.82 -20.64
C GLY A 50 -7.20 -0.19 -19.72
N SER A 51 -6.54 0.87 -20.17
CA SER A 51 -5.78 1.76 -19.28
C SER A 51 -6.77 2.53 -18.40
N TYR A 52 -7.15 1.91 -17.28
CA TYR A 52 -7.68 2.61 -16.12
C TYR A 52 -6.57 3.57 -15.69
N VAL A 53 -6.77 4.89 -15.82
CA VAL A 53 -5.88 5.87 -15.19
C VAL A 53 -6.18 5.76 -13.71
N SER A 54 -5.52 4.82 -13.04
CA SER A 54 -5.64 4.74 -11.61
C SER A 54 -5.03 6.01 -11.04
N ILE A 55 -5.79 6.72 -10.22
CA ILE A 55 -5.27 7.73 -9.29
C ILE A 55 -4.52 6.98 -8.17
N HIS A 56 -3.58 6.12 -8.57
CA HIS A 56 -2.62 5.51 -7.67
C HIS A 56 -1.38 6.38 -7.81
N ALA A 57 -1.05 7.11 -6.74
CA ALA A 57 0.31 7.57 -6.51
C ALA A 57 1.26 6.42 -6.88
N SER A 58 1.97 6.57 -7.99
CA SER A 58 2.71 5.49 -8.62
C SER A 58 4.05 5.25 -7.90
N GLY A 59 4.46 6.19 -7.05
CA GLY A 59 5.59 6.02 -6.15
C GLY A 59 5.66 7.08 -5.05
N PHE A 60 6.69 6.99 -4.21
CA PHE A 60 6.89 7.88 -3.06
C PHE A 60 6.95 9.37 -3.42
N LYS A 61 7.34 9.71 -4.65
CA LYS A 61 7.42 11.10 -5.14
C LYS A 61 6.05 11.78 -5.25
N ASP A 62 4.98 11.00 -5.36
CA ASP A 62 3.62 11.52 -5.49
C ASP A 62 2.99 11.85 -4.13
N PHE A 63 3.65 11.46 -3.02
CA PHE A 63 3.20 11.73 -1.65
C PHE A 63 3.60 13.12 -1.14
N LEU A 64 4.19 13.99 -1.97
CA LEU A 64 4.60 15.36 -1.59
C LEU A 64 5.48 15.41 -0.33
N LEU A 65 6.32 14.39 -0.14
CA LEU A 65 7.23 14.30 1.01
C LEU A 65 8.35 15.32 0.90
N LYS A 66 8.91 15.71 2.06
CA LYS A 66 10.12 16.55 2.11
C LYS A 66 11.25 15.90 1.29
N PRO A 67 12.08 16.67 0.55
CA PRO A 67 13.15 16.12 -0.29
C PRO A 67 14.13 15.21 0.44
N GLU A 68 14.41 15.50 1.71
CA GLU A 68 15.29 14.71 2.58
C GLU A 68 14.71 13.31 2.84
N LEU A 69 13.39 13.20 2.98
CA LEU A 69 12.70 11.92 3.16
C LEU A 69 12.70 11.10 1.87
N LEU A 70 12.45 11.73 0.72
CA LEU A 70 12.54 11.06 -0.58
C LEU A 70 13.94 10.50 -0.83
N ARG A 71 14.98 11.25 -0.47
CA ARG A 71 16.37 10.77 -0.54
C ARG A 71 16.59 9.58 0.40
N ALA A 72 16.17 9.69 1.65
CA ALA A 72 16.33 8.60 2.62
C ALA A 72 15.61 7.31 2.19
N ILE A 73 14.40 7.43 1.61
CA ILE A 73 13.64 6.30 1.05
C ILE A 73 14.46 5.59 -0.04
N MET A 74 15.04 6.35 -0.97
CA MET A 74 15.88 5.79 -2.05
C MET A 74 17.18 5.18 -1.51
N ASP A 75 17.86 5.85 -0.57
CA ASP A 75 19.11 5.38 0.03
C ASP A 75 18.91 4.07 0.81
N CYS A 76 17.71 3.87 1.39
CA CYS A 76 17.30 2.62 2.02
C CYS A 76 16.87 1.52 1.03
N GLY A 77 16.79 1.82 -0.27
CA GLY A 77 16.41 0.85 -1.31
C GLY A 77 14.90 0.62 -1.45
N PHE A 78 14.05 1.54 -0.99
CA PHE A 78 12.60 1.45 -1.21
C PHE A 78 12.24 2.02 -2.59
N GLU A 79 11.77 1.17 -3.49
CA GLU A 79 11.43 1.56 -4.87
C GLU A 79 9.95 1.94 -5.02
N HIS A 80 9.06 1.09 -4.48
CA HIS A 80 7.61 1.24 -4.59
C HIS A 80 6.94 1.12 -3.21
N PRO A 81 5.93 1.95 -2.91
CA PRO A 81 5.17 1.81 -1.67
C PRO A 81 4.37 0.50 -1.69
N SER A 82 4.24 -0.14 -0.53
CA SER A 82 3.29 -1.25 -0.36
C SER A 82 1.84 -0.75 -0.41
N GLU A 83 0.87 -1.65 -0.58
CA GLU A 83 -0.56 -1.31 -0.61
C GLU A 83 -0.99 -0.52 0.63
N VAL A 84 -0.64 -0.99 1.83
CA VAL A 84 -0.97 -0.25 3.08
C VAL A 84 -0.28 1.11 3.14
N GLN A 85 0.94 1.25 2.62
CA GLN A 85 1.65 2.54 2.57
C GLN A 85 1.00 3.50 1.59
N HIS A 86 0.59 2.99 0.44
CA HIS A 86 -0.06 3.75 -0.62
C HIS A 86 -1.35 4.41 -0.14
N GLU A 87 -2.17 3.66 0.59
CA GLU A 87 -3.42 4.16 1.15
C GLU A 87 -3.19 5.07 2.37
N SER A 88 -2.23 4.71 3.22
CA SER A 88 -2.09 5.33 4.55
C SER A 88 -1.21 6.58 4.55
N ILE A 89 -0.12 6.62 3.77
CA ILE A 89 0.84 7.74 3.79
C ILE A 89 0.15 9.07 3.44
N PRO A 90 -0.65 9.19 2.35
CA PRO A 90 -1.29 10.45 2.00
C PRO A 90 -2.20 10.99 3.11
N GLN A 91 -2.91 10.10 3.83
CA GLN A 91 -3.79 10.50 4.93
C GLN A 91 -2.97 10.88 6.18
N ALA A 92 -1.91 10.13 6.48
CA ALA A 92 -1.05 10.35 7.64
C ALA A 92 -0.35 11.71 7.59
N ILE A 93 0.19 12.08 6.42
CA ILE A 93 0.91 13.36 6.25
C ILE A 93 -0.01 14.58 6.26
N LEU A 94 -1.32 14.39 6.03
CA LEU A 94 -2.33 15.44 6.18
C LEU A 94 -2.71 15.67 7.66
N GLY A 95 -2.14 14.91 8.59
CA GLY A 95 -2.42 15.02 10.02
C GLY A 95 -3.77 14.46 10.43
N THR A 96 -4.36 13.57 9.61
CA THR A 96 -5.61 12.88 9.94
C THR A 96 -5.31 11.62 10.75
N ASP A 97 -6.14 11.32 11.74
CA ASP A 97 -6.05 10.06 12.48
C ASP A 97 -6.41 8.89 11.57
N ILE A 98 -5.57 7.86 11.56
CA ILE A 98 -5.72 6.68 10.71
C ILE A 98 -5.58 5.39 11.49
N VAL A 99 -6.35 4.37 11.08
CA VAL A 99 -6.21 2.99 11.56
C VAL A 99 -5.71 2.13 10.40
N CYS A 100 -4.47 1.66 10.50
CA CYS A 100 -3.85 0.83 9.46
C CYS A 100 -3.81 -0.64 9.90
N GLN A 101 -4.55 -1.52 9.21
CA GLN A 101 -4.55 -2.96 9.47
C GLN A 101 -3.82 -3.69 8.34
N ALA A 102 -2.70 -4.33 8.67
CA ALA A 102 -1.94 -5.15 7.73
C ALA A 102 -1.06 -6.16 8.48
N LYS A 103 -0.62 -7.22 7.80
CA LYS A 103 0.29 -8.23 8.37
C LYS A 103 1.67 -7.66 8.73
N SER A 104 2.45 -8.38 9.55
CA SER A 104 3.85 -8.02 9.80
C SER A 104 4.64 -8.02 8.48
N GLY A 105 5.65 -7.15 8.37
CA GLY A 105 6.45 -6.99 7.16
C GLY A 105 5.79 -6.15 6.04
N MET A 106 4.52 -5.77 6.15
CA MET A 106 3.82 -4.97 5.12
C MET A 106 4.19 -3.48 5.10
N GLY A 107 5.10 -3.04 5.99
CA GLY A 107 5.61 -1.67 5.96
C GLY A 107 4.81 -0.62 6.74
N LYS A 108 3.93 -1.02 7.66
CA LYS A 108 3.20 -0.11 8.57
C LYS A 108 4.13 0.82 9.37
N THR A 109 5.30 0.33 9.79
CA THR A 109 6.30 1.13 10.51
C THR A 109 6.76 2.33 9.67
N ALA A 110 6.94 2.16 8.36
CA ALA A 110 7.33 3.26 7.49
C ALA A 110 6.23 4.34 7.41
N VAL A 111 4.96 3.95 7.42
CA VAL A 111 3.84 4.92 7.47
C VAL A 111 3.97 5.81 8.69
N PHE A 112 4.13 5.22 9.88
CA PHE A 112 4.27 5.97 11.12
C PHE A 112 5.51 6.87 11.14
N VAL A 113 6.66 6.35 10.71
CA VAL A 113 7.92 7.11 10.67
C VAL A 113 7.83 8.27 9.69
N LEU A 114 7.33 8.05 8.47
CA LEU A 114 7.18 9.11 7.48
C LEU A 114 6.20 10.18 7.97
N ALA A 115 5.06 9.80 8.55
CA ALA A 115 4.11 10.75 9.12
C ALA A 115 4.71 11.61 10.24
N THR A 116 5.60 11.03 11.06
CA THR A 116 6.25 11.74 12.18
C THR A 116 7.34 12.71 11.71
N LEU A 117 8.08 12.36 10.66
CA LEU A 117 9.20 13.16 10.15
C LEU A 117 8.78 14.21 9.10
N GLN A 118 7.63 13.99 8.47
CA GLN A 118 7.05 14.89 7.47
C GLN A 118 6.68 16.24 8.07
#